data_AF-A0A7S1T8C4-F1
#
_entry.id   AF-A0A7S1T8C4-F1
#
_cell.length_a   1.000
_cell.length_b   1.000
_cell.length_c   1.000
_cell.angle_alpha   90.00
_cell.angle_beta   90.00
_cell.angle_gamma   90.00
#
_symmetry.space_group_name_H-M   'P 1'
#
loop_
_entity.id
_entity.type
_entity.pdbx_description
1 polymer ?
#
loop_
_entity_poly.entity_id
_entity_poly.type
_entity_poly.pdbx_seq_one_letter_code
_entity_poly.pdbx_strand_id
1 'polypeptide(L)'
;MTFLKEVTALSNGLEYSIHDMPKRVAQEVAHVFPTVDLTGMLVVPTCQRSDVDLVQMGEVIENEKDRLLERFAEWAKGVCDRLNAEGHWADYIDPCSGLPMVHGGQNVYSEVDGFTSLLGYKTQNAGCCKILMHPNWGSSVYPASFFTKATLEQLDAAIAATPVPK
;
A
#
# COMPACT_ATOMS: atom_id res chain seq x y z
N MET A 1 -15.57 8.58 -4.92
CA MET A 1 -14.73 7.44 -5.33
C MET A 1 -15.50 6.19 -5.06
N THR A 2 -15.29 5.15 -5.86
CA THR A 2 -16.05 3.90 -5.77
C THR A 2 -15.11 2.84 -5.22
N PHE A 3 -15.44 2.31 -4.04
CA PHE A 3 -14.78 1.10 -3.54
C PHE A 3 -15.20 -0.06 -4.43
N LEU A 4 -14.23 -0.78 -4.98
CA LEU A 4 -14.48 -2.13 -5.51
C LEU A 4 -14.53 -3.14 -4.38
N LYS A 5 -13.77 -2.86 -3.30
CA LYS A 5 -13.82 -3.58 -2.03
C LYS A 5 -13.61 -2.60 -0.88
N GLU A 6 -14.53 -2.60 0.07
CA GLU A 6 -14.40 -1.80 1.30
C GLU A 6 -13.22 -2.28 2.16
N VAL A 7 -12.82 -1.46 3.13
CA VAL A 7 -11.73 -1.77 4.06
C VAL A 7 -12.01 -3.11 4.73
N THR A 8 -11.12 -4.07 4.49
CA THR A 8 -11.20 -5.44 4.96
C THR A 8 -9.90 -5.77 5.70
N ALA A 9 -10.01 -6.42 6.86
CA ALA A 9 -8.86 -6.89 7.62
C ALA A 9 -8.58 -8.36 7.30
N LEU A 10 -7.31 -8.68 7.03
CA LEU A 10 -6.81 -10.06 7.00
C LEU A 10 -6.67 -10.58 8.43
N SER A 11 -6.60 -11.90 8.61
CA SER A 11 -6.64 -12.57 9.92
C SER A 11 -5.53 -12.15 10.89
N ASN A 12 -4.46 -11.54 10.41
CA ASN A 12 -3.34 -11.06 11.21
C ASN A 12 -3.35 -9.54 11.44
N GLY A 13 -4.38 -8.82 10.97
CA GLY A 13 -4.57 -7.38 11.21
C GLY A 13 -4.02 -6.44 10.14
N LEU A 14 -3.55 -6.95 8.98
CA LEU A 14 -3.31 -6.09 7.81
C LEU A 14 -4.67 -5.71 7.21
N GLU A 15 -4.97 -4.40 7.19
CA GLU A 15 -6.14 -3.85 6.52
C GLU A 15 -5.81 -3.52 5.06
N TYR A 16 -6.75 -3.78 4.15
CA TYR A 16 -6.63 -3.39 2.75
C TYR A 16 -8.01 -3.00 2.18
N SER A 17 -8.01 -2.26 1.08
CA SER A 17 -9.20 -2.01 0.27
C SER A 17 -8.82 -2.03 -1.21
N ILE A 18 -9.78 -2.15 -2.12
CA ILE A 18 -9.51 -2.19 -3.56
C ILE A 18 -10.31 -1.10 -4.25
N HIS A 19 -9.63 -0.33 -5.10
CA HIS A 19 -10.21 0.81 -5.80
C HIS A 19 -9.84 0.78 -7.28
N ASP A 20 -10.76 1.26 -8.11
CA ASP A 20 -10.40 1.78 -9.43
C ASP A 20 -9.50 3.01 -9.25
N MET A 21 -8.55 3.20 -10.17
CA MET A 21 -7.62 4.33 -10.16
C MET A 21 -8.33 5.68 -10.44
N PRO A 22 -8.52 6.57 -9.45
CA PRO A 22 -9.09 7.89 -9.70
C PRO A 22 -8.10 8.77 -10.46
N LYS A 23 -8.58 9.71 -11.28
CA LYS A 23 -7.73 10.57 -12.14
C LYS A 23 -6.55 11.22 -11.40
N ARG A 24 -6.77 11.67 -10.15
CA ARG A 24 -5.73 12.32 -9.33
C ARG A 24 -4.59 11.34 -9.00
N VAL A 25 -4.94 10.13 -8.59
CA VAL A 25 -3.95 9.08 -8.26
C VAL A 25 -3.27 8.58 -9.54
N ALA A 26 -4.01 8.47 -10.64
CA ALA A 26 -3.46 8.06 -11.93
C ALA A 26 -2.32 8.99 -12.43
N GLN A 27 -2.41 10.30 -12.17
CA GLN A 27 -1.34 11.24 -12.55
C GLN A 27 -0.03 10.97 -11.81
N GLU A 28 -0.13 10.66 -10.52
CA GLU A 28 1.01 10.33 -9.68
C GLU A 28 1.58 8.95 -10.05
N VAL A 29 0.71 7.95 -10.18
CA VAL A 29 1.09 6.59 -10.59
C VAL A 29 1.71 6.58 -11.99
N ALA A 30 1.28 7.45 -12.91
CA ALA A 30 1.90 7.59 -14.24
C ALA A 30 3.32 8.17 -14.17
N HIS A 31 3.62 8.95 -13.13
CA HIS A 31 4.98 9.41 -12.88
C HIS A 31 5.85 8.29 -12.32
N VAL A 32 5.30 7.46 -11.42
CA VAL A 32 5.98 6.33 -10.80
C VAL A 32 6.23 5.19 -11.80
N PHE A 33 5.25 4.89 -12.64
CA PHE A 33 5.27 3.81 -13.65
C PHE A 33 5.10 4.36 -15.08
N PRO A 34 6.06 5.12 -15.62
CA PRO A 34 5.88 5.88 -16.86
C PRO A 34 5.71 5.01 -18.13
N THR A 35 6.08 3.73 -18.06
CA THR A 35 6.01 2.79 -19.19
C THR A 35 4.78 1.88 -19.14
N VAL A 36 3.96 1.97 -18.09
CA VAL A 36 2.81 1.08 -17.88
C VAL A 36 1.53 1.79 -18.30
N ASP A 37 0.71 1.13 -19.12
CA ASP A 37 -0.65 1.59 -19.37
C ASP A 37 -1.50 1.40 -18.11
N LEU A 38 -1.98 2.50 -17.52
CA LEU A 38 -2.76 2.49 -16.28
C LEU A 38 -4.24 2.17 -16.48
N THR A 39 -4.70 1.97 -17.71
CA THR A 39 -6.09 1.66 -17.99
C THR A 39 -6.51 0.36 -17.30
N GLY A 40 -7.56 0.43 -16.48
CA GLY A 40 -8.06 -0.70 -15.69
C GLY A 40 -7.15 -1.14 -14.54
N MET A 41 -6.13 -0.35 -14.19
CA MET A 41 -5.26 -0.65 -13.05
C MET A 41 -6.03 -0.47 -11.74
N LEU A 42 -5.89 -1.46 -10.86
CA LEU A 42 -6.37 -1.45 -9.49
C LEU A 42 -5.30 -0.88 -8.57
N VAL A 43 -5.73 -0.11 -7.57
CA VAL A 43 -4.89 0.36 -6.47
C VAL A 43 -5.40 -0.20 -5.15
N VAL A 44 -4.47 -0.71 -4.36
CA VAL A 44 -4.72 -1.44 -3.13
C VAL A 44 -3.94 -0.77 -1.99
N PRO A 45 -4.50 0.27 -1.36
CA PRO A 45 -3.93 0.84 -0.16
C PRO A 45 -4.07 -0.16 0.99
N THR A 46 -2.98 -0.35 1.74
CA THR A 46 -2.90 -1.24 2.90
C THR A 46 -2.45 -0.49 4.15
N CYS A 47 -2.97 -0.88 5.31
CA CYS A 47 -2.61 -0.32 6.59
C CYS A 47 -2.30 -1.43 7.59
N GLN A 48 -1.20 -1.30 8.31
CA GLN A 48 -0.91 -2.15 9.45
C GLN A 48 -0.93 -1.30 10.73
N ARG A 49 -1.62 -1.80 11.75
CA ARG A 49 -1.58 -1.18 13.07
C ARG A 49 -0.22 -1.43 13.69
N SER A 50 0.38 -0.37 14.20
CA SER A 50 1.58 -0.43 15.03
C SER A 50 1.22 -0.54 16.51
N ASP A 51 2.04 -1.26 17.27
CA ASP A 51 1.93 -1.32 18.73
C ASP A 51 2.48 -0.06 19.42
N VAL A 52 3.26 0.75 18.70
CA VAL A 52 3.82 2.03 19.17
C VAL A 52 3.45 3.20 18.25
N ASP A 53 3.67 4.43 18.72
CA ASP A 53 3.52 5.63 17.88
C ASP A 53 4.74 5.78 16.96
N LEU A 54 4.55 5.52 15.67
CA LEU A 54 5.63 5.45 14.67
C LEU A 54 6.25 6.82 14.35
N VAL A 55 5.64 7.91 14.79
CA VAL A 55 6.16 9.28 14.66
C VAL A 55 7.33 9.53 15.62
N GLN A 56 7.42 8.75 16.69
CA GLN A 56 8.51 8.87 17.66
C GLN A 56 9.82 8.29 17.12
N MET A 57 10.91 8.57 17.83
CA MET A 57 12.23 8.02 17.52
C MET A 57 12.67 7.07 18.63
N GLY A 58 13.42 6.03 18.28
CA GLY A 58 14.01 5.11 19.23
C GLY A 58 14.08 3.69 18.68
N GLU A 59 14.93 2.87 19.29
CA GLU A 59 15.17 1.49 18.87
C GLU A 59 13.87 0.65 18.80
N VAL A 60 12.97 0.83 19.77
CA VAL A 60 11.66 0.14 19.77
C VAL A 60 10.81 0.53 18.56
N ILE A 61 10.86 1.79 18.14
CA ILE A 61 10.09 2.29 16.99
C ILE A 61 10.70 1.76 15.69
N GLU A 62 12.02 1.78 15.56
CA GLU A 62 12.68 1.26 14.35
C GLU A 62 12.49 -0.25 14.21
N ASN A 63 12.60 -1.02 15.30
CA ASN A 63 12.30 -2.45 15.29
C ASN A 63 10.84 -2.75 14.90
N GLU A 64 9.89 -1.92 15.33
CA GLU A 64 8.50 -2.05 14.92
C GLU A 64 8.30 -1.70 13.44
N LYS A 65 8.96 -0.64 12.93
CA LYS A 65 8.94 -0.29 11.51
C LYS A 65 9.51 -1.42 10.65
N ASP A 66 10.63 -2.03 11.06
CA ASP A 66 11.26 -3.15 10.35
C ASP A 66 10.33 -4.36 10.33
N ARG A 67 9.70 -4.71 11.47
CA ARG A 67 8.72 -5.79 11.54
C ARG A 67 7.53 -5.56 10.59
N LEU A 68 6.99 -4.34 10.58
CA LEU A 68 5.85 -3.99 9.73
C LEU A 68 6.25 -3.96 8.24
N LEU A 69 7.46 -3.47 7.93
CA LEU A 69 8.04 -3.46 6.60
C LEU A 69 8.18 -4.88 6.05
N GLU A 70 8.89 -5.76 6.77
CA GLU A 70 9.15 -7.14 6.35
C GLU A 70 7.83 -7.88 6.10
N ARG A 71 6.87 -7.75 7.02
CA ARG A 71 5.56 -8.37 6.89
C ARG A 71 4.78 -7.90 5.68
N PHE A 72 4.78 -6.59 5.39
CA PHE A 72 4.13 -6.08 4.17
C PHE A 72 4.86 -6.54 2.92
N ALA A 73 6.20 -6.42 2.88
CA ALA A 73 7.00 -6.76 1.72
C ALA A 73 6.88 -8.24 1.35
N GLU A 74 6.90 -9.14 2.33
CA GLU A 74 6.69 -10.57 2.12
C GLU A 74 5.28 -10.88 1.57
N TRP A 75 4.24 -10.25 2.13
CA TRP A 75 2.87 -10.42 1.64
C TRP A 75 2.71 -9.86 0.21
N ALA A 76 3.14 -8.62 -0.02
CA ALA A 76 3.02 -7.94 -1.31
C ALA A 76 3.80 -8.68 -2.39
N LYS A 77 5.00 -9.16 -2.07
CA LYS A 77 5.78 -10.03 -2.95
C LYS A 77 5.04 -11.32 -3.28
N GLY A 78 4.44 -11.99 -2.29
CA GLY A 78 3.66 -13.21 -2.52
C GLY A 78 2.48 -13.00 -3.46
N VAL A 79 1.74 -11.89 -3.30
CA VAL A 79 0.64 -11.52 -4.21
C VAL A 79 1.16 -11.19 -5.61
N CYS A 80 2.24 -10.39 -5.72
CA CYS A 80 2.89 -10.07 -6.99
C CYS A 80 3.36 -11.33 -7.72
N ASP A 81 4.06 -12.23 -7.05
CA ASP A 81 4.61 -13.45 -7.66
C ASP A 81 3.48 -14.32 -8.25
N ARG A 82 2.33 -14.43 -7.57
CA ARG A 82 1.16 -15.14 -8.08
C ARG A 82 0.54 -14.49 -9.31
N LEU A 83 0.27 -13.18 -9.24
CA LEU A 83 -0.33 -12.46 -10.35
C LEU A 83 0.59 -12.44 -11.58
N ASN A 84 1.89 -12.21 -11.37
CA ASN A 84 2.89 -12.22 -12.43
C ASN A 84 3.02 -13.63 -13.07
N ALA A 85 2.92 -14.71 -12.28
CA ALA A 85 2.93 -16.07 -12.82
C ALA A 85 1.71 -16.38 -13.71
N GLU A 86 0.59 -15.69 -13.51
CA GLU A 86 -0.61 -15.76 -14.34
C GLU A 86 -0.61 -14.74 -15.51
N GLY A 87 0.48 -13.96 -15.65
CA GLY A 87 0.63 -12.97 -16.72
C GLY A 87 -0.01 -11.61 -16.42
N HIS A 88 -0.38 -11.34 -15.17
CA HIS A 88 -0.92 -10.06 -14.72
C HIS A 88 0.17 -9.20 -14.11
N TRP A 89 0.34 -7.99 -14.65
CA TRP A 89 1.25 -7.00 -14.08
C TRP A 89 0.85 -6.66 -12.64
N ALA A 90 1.80 -6.72 -11.72
CA ALA A 90 1.62 -6.32 -10.33
C ALA A 90 2.91 -5.76 -9.72
N ASP A 91 2.79 -4.69 -8.93
CA ASP A 91 3.90 -4.07 -8.21
C ASP A 91 3.44 -3.51 -6.86
N TYR A 92 4.39 -3.21 -5.99
CA TYR A 92 4.16 -2.56 -4.71
C TYR A 92 5.26 -1.54 -4.42
N ILE A 93 4.93 -0.57 -3.58
CA ILE A 93 5.83 0.49 -3.18
C ILE A 93 6.53 0.06 -1.90
N ASP A 94 7.86 0.14 -1.88
CA ASP A 94 8.62 0.03 -0.64
C ASP A 94 8.31 1.23 0.25
N PRO A 95 7.69 1.07 1.43
CA PRO A 95 7.29 2.19 2.28
C PRO A 95 8.47 3.02 2.79
N CYS A 96 9.69 2.45 2.82
CA CYS A 96 10.89 3.15 3.27
C CYS A 96 11.44 4.13 2.24
N SER A 97 11.56 3.72 0.98
CA SER A 97 12.09 4.56 -0.10
C SER A 97 11.00 5.25 -0.93
N GLY A 98 9.77 4.73 -0.86
CA GLY A 98 8.64 5.08 -1.72
C GLY A 98 8.83 4.68 -3.19
N LEU A 99 9.75 3.75 -3.48
CA LEU A 99 10.05 3.29 -4.83
C LEU A 99 9.33 1.97 -5.17
N PRO A 100 9.06 1.71 -6.47
CA PRO A 100 8.57 0.40 -6.92
C PRO A 100 9.56 -0.73 -6.69
N MET A 101 9.06 -1.90 -6.30
CA MET A 101 9.89 -3.03 -5.90
C MET A 101 10.04 -4.11 -6.97
N VAL A 102 9.05 -4.31 -7.83
CA VAL A 102 9.08 -5.39 -8.83
C VAL A 102 9.66 -4.92 -10.15
N HIS A 103 9.18 -3.79 -10.68
CA HIS A 103 9.59 -3.27 -11.97
C HIS A 103 10.65 -2.16 -11.87
N GLY A 104 10.98 -1.75 -10.63
CA GLY A 104 11.93 -0.69 -10.35
C GLY A 104 11.44 0.69 -10.81
N GLY A 105 12.22 1.72 -10.48
CA GLY A 105 11.91 3.10 -10.81
C GLY A 105 12.78 4.07 -10.03
N GLN A 106 12.76 5.34 -10.42
CA GLN A 106 13.46 6.42 -9.71
C GLN A 106 12.50 7.44 -9.10
N ASN A 107 11.21 7.30 -9.40
CA ASN A 107 10.18 8.23 -8.98
C ASN A 107 9.42 7.65 -7.79
N VAL A 108 9.20 8.50 -6.79
CA VAL A 108 8.61 8.13 -5.51
C VAL A 108 7.09 8.26 -5.55
N TYR A 109 6.38 7.31 -4.95
CA TYR A 109 4.95 7.40 -4.66
C TYR A 109 4.71 7.95 -3.25
N SER A 110 3.83 8.95 -3.11
CA SER A 110 3.44 9.51 -1.82
C SER A 110 2.27 8.73 -1.23
N GLU A 111 2.56 7.82 -0.31
CA GLU A 111 1.51 7.11 0.45
C GLU A 111 0.53 8.09 1.11
N VAL A 112 1.02 9.22 1.62
CA VAL A 112 0.16 10.24 2.23
C VAL A 112 -0.84 10.80 1.22
N ASP A 113 -0.42 11.14 0.00
CA ASP A 113 -1.31 11.70 -1.01
C ASP A 113 -2.20 10.63 -1.65
N GLY A 114 -1.70 9.41 -1.78
CA GLY A 114 -2.48 8.22 -2.15
C GLY A 114 -3.64 7.99 -1.20
N PHE A 115 -3.37 7.85 0.10
CA PHE A 115 -4.39 7.59 1.12
C PHE A 115 -5.37 8.75 1.32
N THR A 116 -4.90 10.00 1.30
CA THR A 116 -5.80 11.16 1.37
C THR A 116 -6.72 11.23 0.17
N SER A 117 -6.25 10.85 -1.01
CA SER A 117 -7.06 10.80 -2.23
C SER A 117 -8.04 9.63 -2.17
N LEU A 118 -7.58 8.41 -1.96
CA LEU A 118 -8.36 7.16 -2.06
C LEU A 118 -9.36 6.98 -0.91
N LEU A 119 -8.91 7.24 0.31
CA LEU A 119 -9.64 6.89 1.53
C LEU A 119 -10.07 8.13 2.33
N GLY A 120 -9.67 9.33 1.91
CA GLY A 120 -10.00 10.57 2.64
C GLY A 120 -9.35 10.65 4.02
N TYR A 121 -8.26 9.90 4.25
CA TYR A 121 -7.56 9.90 5.53
C TYR A 121 -7.03 11.30 5.83
N LYS A 122 -7.13 11.69 7.10
CA LYS A 122 -6.67 13.01 7.54
C LYS A 122 -5.16 12.98 7.68
N THR A 123 -4.56 14.17 7.71
CA THR A 123 -3.13 14.32 7.96
C THR A 123 -2.87 15.34 9.05
N GLN A 124 -1.80 15.13 9.79
CA GLN A 124 -1.32 16.04 10.81
C GLN A 124 0.12 16.46 10.49
N ASN A 125 0.45 17.73 10.71
CA ASN A 125 1.82 18.20 10.52
C ASN A 125 2.64 17.92 11.78
N ALA A 126 3.82 17.30 11.59
CA ALA A 126 4.84 17.11 12.60
C ALA A 126 6.15 17.74 12.10
N GLY A 127 6.36 19.02 12.44
CA GLY A 127 7.48 19.80 11.88
C GLY A 127 7.34 19.98 10.37
N CYS A 128 8.32 19.48 9.61
CA CYS A 128 8.29 19.48 8.14
C CYS A 128 7.60 18.26 7.53
N CYS A 129 7.26 17.25 8.33
CA CYS A 129 6.64 16.02 7.86
C CYS A 129 5.11 16.07 7.94
N LYS A 130 4.45 15.47 6.96
CA LYS A 130 2.99 15.27 6.92
C LYS A 130 2.71 13.82 7.32
N ILE A 131 2.09 13.64 8.48
CA ILE A 131 1.78 12.32 9.04
C ILE A 131 0.36 11.93 8.64
N LEU A 132 0.20 10.72 8.11
CA LEU A 132 -1.10 10.14 7.81
C LEU A 132 -1.79 9.68 9.11
N MET A 133 -3.08 9.95 9.23
CA MET A 133 -3.87 9.61 10.41
C MET A 133 -4.93 8.57 10.04
N HIS A 134 -4.76 7.35 10.55
CA HIS A 134 -5.78 6.30 10.46
C HIS A 134 -7.01 6.69 11.28
N PRO A 135 -8.24 6.47 10.78
CA PRO A 135 -9.47 6.82 11.52
C PRO A 135 -9.57 6.13 12.89
N ASN A 136 -9.02 4.92 13.03
CA ASN A 136 -9.09 4.13 14.26
C ASN A 136 -7.77 4.08 15.05
N TRP A 137 -6.63 4.31 14.40
CA TRP A 137 -5.29 4.09 15.01
C TRP A 137 -4.46 5.36 15.13
N GLY A 138 -4.96 6.51 14.65
CA GLY A 138 -4.21 7.75 14.65
C GLY A 138 -2.90 7.62 13.87
N SER A 139 -1.80 8.05 14.47
CA SER A 139 -0.45 7.96 13.90
C SER A 139 0.22 6.58 14.05
N SER A 140 -0.38 5.65 14.81
CA SER A 140 0.10 4.27 14.96
C SER A 140 -0.33 3.40 13.77
N VAL A 141 -0.01 3.87 12.56
CA VAL A 141 -0.35 3.20 11.30
C VAL A 141 0.86 3.17 10.38
N TYR A 142 1.08 2.03 9.74
CA TYR A 142 2.09 1.83 8.72
C TYR A 142 1.39 1.66 7.35
N PRO A 143 1.29 2.73 6.55
CA PRO A 143 0.62 2.70 5.24
C PRO A 143 1.58 2.19 4.16
N ALA A 144 1.03 1.44 3.20
CA ALA A 144 1.74 1.00 2.00
C ALA A 144 0.76 0.70 0.87
N SER A 145 1.18 0.88 -0.38
CA SER A 145 0.32 0.67 -1.55
C SER A 145 0.82 -0.42 -2.50
N PHE A 146 -0.13 -1.13 -3.07
CA PHE A 146 0.05 -2.17 -4.09
C PHE A 146 -0.79 -1.83 -5.34
N PHE A 147 -0.30 -2.22 -6.51
CA PHE A 147 -0.91 -1.90 -7.81
C PHE A 147 -0.94 -3.14 -8.71
N THR A 148 -2.01 -3.31 -9.50
CA THR A 148 -2.08 -4.42 -10.45
C THR A 148 -3.00 -4.14 -11.64
N LYS A 149 -2.74 -4.80 -12.78
CA LYS A 149 -3.67 -4.89 -13.92
C LYS A 149 -4.50 -6.18 -13.93
N ALA A 150 -4.45 -6.99 -12.87
CA ALA A 150 -5.36 -8.10 -12.68
C ALA A 150 -6.80 -7.59 -12.49
N THR A 151 -7.80 -8.42 -12.81
CA THR A 151 -9.18 -8.12 -12.46
C THR A 151 -9.39 -8.25 -10.95
N LEU A 152 -10.50 -7.70 -10.44
CA LEU A 152 -10.86 -7.82 -9.02
C LEU A 152 -10.90 -9.29 -8.55
N GLU A 153 -11.47 -10.18 -9.37
CA GLU A 153 -11.58 -11.61 -9.07
C GLU A 153 -10.20 -12.28 -8.96
N GLN A 154 -9.30 -11.97 -9.89
CA GLN A 154 -7.94 -12.50 -9.91
C GLN A 154 -7.11 -12.00 -8.73
N LEU A 155 -7.22 -10.71 -8.40
CA LEU A 155 -6.58 -10.12 -7.24
C LEU A 155 -7.09 -10.74 -5.94
N ASP A 156 -8.42 -10.90 -5.78
CA ASP A 156 -8.99 -11.52 -4.59
C ASP A 156 -8.53 -12.98 -4.44
N ALA A 157 -8.47 -13.74 -5.53
CA ALA A 157 -7.94 -15.10 -5.52
C ALA A 157 -6.46 -15.15 -5.10
N ALA A 158 -5.64 -14.24 -5.63
CA ALA A 158 -4.22 -14.14 -5.29
C ALA A 158 -4.00 -13.75 -3.81
N ILE A 159 -4.80 -12.81 -3.29
CA ILE A 159 -4.76 -12.41 -1.86
C ILE A 159 -5.17 -13.59 -0.98
N ALA A 160 -6.28 -14.28 -1.30
CA ALA A 160 -6.75 -15.42 -0.52
C ALA A 160 -5.75 -16.59 -0.49
N ALA A 161 -5.00 -16.78 -1.58
CA ALA A 161 -3.95 -17.79 -1.67
C ALA A 161 -2.62 -17.36 -1.02
N THR A 162 -2.46 -16.08 -0.66
CA THR A 162 -1.20 -15.57 -0.09
C THR A 162 -1.31 -15.46 1.42
N PRO A 163 -0.60 -16.32 2.18
CA PRO A 163 -0.57 -16.17 3.61
C PRO A 163 0.13 -14.86 3.95
N VAL A 164 -0.43 -14.14 4.91
CA VAL A 164 0.25 -12.97 5.46
C VAL A 164 1.20 -13.46 6.56
N PRO A 165 2.49 -13.07 6.54
CA PRO A 165 3.43 -13.41 7.60
C PRO A 165 2.94 -12.89 8.96
N LYS A 166 3.39 -13.53 10.04
CA LYS A 166 3.00 -13.14 11.40
C LYS A 166 3.64 -11.82 11.79
#